data_AF-A0A383CF71-F1
#
_entry.id   AF-A0A383CF71-F1
#
_cell.length_a   1.000
_cell.length_b   1.000
_cell.length_c   1.000
_cell.angle_alpha   90.00
_cell.angle_beta   90.00
_cell.angle_gamma   90.00
#
_symmetry.space_group_name_H-M   'P 1'
#
loop_
_entity.id
_entity.type
_entity.pdbx_description
1 polymer ?
#
loop_
_entity_poly.entity_id
_entity_poly.type
_entity_poly.pdbx_seq_one_letter_code
_entity_poly.pdbx_strand_id
1 'polypeptide(L)'
;MEWTTYGVFTNKVPVGPYRGYGQHATAYLIERVMDLIAGKLAMDPAEVRRKNFIPSDAFPYMNTFGRQYDTGNYEVALDRALELAGYDDLREEQQRLREQGILMGIGLATNVDRSGYGPPSRISARGGYESAVVRVEPTGKVTAMTGSSPHGQGMETTFGQIVSDKLGVPIEDVELLYGDTSVVPYGVGTRASRSLVVGGSALAEASQVVRQKALQIAAELLRVEASHVTLEDGKF
;
A
#
# COMPACT_ATOMS: atom_id res chain seq x y z
N MET A 1 -24.58 12.22 9.33
CA MET A 1 -24.25 12.51 7.91
C MET A 1 -24.91 11.42 7.09
N GLU A 2 -25.76 11.78 6.13
CA GLU A 2 -26.56 10.83 5.35
C GLU A 2 -26.09 10.84 3.89
N TRP A 3 -25.88 9.66 3.32
CA TRP A 3 -25.68 9.49 1.88
C TRP A 3 -26.59 8.36 1.39
N THR A 4 -27.04 8.46 0.15
CA THR A 4 -27.84 7.41 -0.50
C THR A 4 -27.18 7.04 -1.83
N THR A 5 -27.04 5.74 -2.07
CA THR A 5 -26.49 5.20 -3.33
C THR A 5 -27.57 4.38 -4.02
N TYR A 6 -27.82 4.64 -5.31
CA TYR A 6 -28.74 3.87 -6.13
C TYR A 6 -27.97 3.03 -7.15
N GLY A 7 -28.26 1.73 -7.19
CA GLY A 7 -27.84 0.86 -8.28
C GLY A 7 -28.97 0.71 -9.28
N VAL A 8 -28.71 0.95 -10.57
CA VAL A 8 -29.71 0.81 -11.63
C VAL A 8 -29.23 -0.18 -12.69
N PHE A 9 -30.14 -1.03 -13.16
CA PHE A 9 -29.88 -1.89 -14.30
C PHE A 9 -29.98 -1.09 -15.60
N THR A 10 -29.10 -1.39 -16.54
CA THR A 10 -29.10 -0.79 -17.88
C THR A 10 -28.80 -1.86 -18.92
N ASN A 11 -29.21 -1.66 -20.18
CA ASN A 11 -28.86 -2.55 -21.29
C ASN A 11 -27.41 -2.30 -21.77
N LYS A 12 -26.45 -2.39 -20.86
CA LYS A 12 -25.01 -2.23 -21.10
C LYS A 12 -24.26 -3.43 -20.53
N VAL A 13 -22.97 -3.56 -20.89
CA VAL A 13 -22.09 -4.55 -20.27
C VAL A 13 -22.04 -4.37 -18.75
N PRO A 14 -21.88 -5.45 -17.96
CA PRO A 14 -21.76 -5.35 -16.50
C PRO A 14 -20.63 -4.41 -16.10
N VAL A 15 -20.87 -3.57 -15.09
CA VAL A 15 -19.81 -2.76 -14.50
C VAL A 15 -18.74 -3.67 -13.90
N GLY A 16 -17.48 -3.38 -14.22
CA GLY A 16 -16.32 -4.14 -13.75
C GLY A 16 -15.39 -3.29 -12.88
N PRO A 17 -14.50 -3.94 -12.11
CA PRO A 17 -13.45 -3.24 -11.41
C PRO A 17 -12.41 -2.70 -12.41
N TYR A 18 -12.14 -1.41 -12.33
CA TYR A 18 -10.86 -0.80 -12.67
C TYR A 18 -10.29 -0.22 -11.36
N ARG A 19 -8.99 0.09 -11.31
CA ARG A 19 -8.26 0.49 -10.08
C ARG A 19 -9.13 1.36 -9.14
N GLY A 20 -9.01 1.14 -7.82
CA GLY A 20 -9.73 1.90 -6.80
C GLY A 20 -11.20 1.51 -6.54
N TYR A 21 -11.90 0.80 -7.43
CA TYR A 21 -13.27 0.28 -7.19
C TYR A 21 -14.21 1.26 -6.43
N GLY A 22 -14.56 2.39 -7.06
CA GLY A 22 -15.41 3.42 -6.46
C GLY A 22 -14.65 4.44 -5.59
N GLN A 23 -13.48 4.10 -5.04
CA GLN A 23 -12.65 5.05 -4.27
C GLN A 23 -12.24 6.26 -5.11
N HIS A 24 -11.95 6.09 -6.40
CA HIS A 24 -11.58 7.20 -7.28
C HIS A 24 -12.73 8.19 -7.50
N ALA A 25 -13.98 7.72 -7.58
CA ALA A 25 -15.13 8.61 -7.68
C ALA A 25 -15.31 9.43 -6.39
N THR A 26 -15.11 8.80 -5.23
CA THR A 26 -15.16 9.48 -3.94
C THR A 26 -14.01 10.48 -3.77
N ALA A 27 -12.78 10.09 -4.11
CA ALA A 27 -11.60 10.96 -4.06
C ALA A 27 -11.78 12.17 -4.98
N TYR A 28 -12.23 11.94 -6.21
CA TYR A 28 -12.57 13.01 -7.14
C TYR A 28 -13.62 13.96 -6.55
N LEU A 29 -14.72 13.43 -6.01
CA LEU A 29 -15.77 14.24 -5.41
C LEU A 29 -15.22 15.12 -4.28
N ILE A 30 -14.51 14.53 -3.31
CA ILE A 30 -13.97 15.25 -2.15
C ILE A 30 -12.99 16.33 -2.62
N GLU A 31 -12.03 15.99 -3.49
CA GLU A 31 -11.01 16.94 -3.92
C GLU A 31 -11.57 18.06 -4.81
N ARG A 32 -12.59 17.78 -5.62
CA ARG A 32 -13.31 18.84 -6.34
C ARG A 32 -14.08 19.76 -5.40
N VAL A 33 -14.68 19.22 -4.34
CA VAL A 33 -15.37 20.02 -3.32
C VAL A 33 -14.37 20.93 -2.58
N MET A 34 -13.15 20.46 -2.29
CA MET A 34 -12.10 21.29 -1.68
C MET A 34 -11.77 22.52 -2.55
N ASP A 35 -11.62 22.34 -3.86
CA ASP A 35 -11.36 23.46 -4.78
C ASP A 35 -12.55 24.43 -4.90
N LEU A 36 -13.79 23.91 -4.87
CA LEU A 36 -15.00 24.75 -4.89
C LEU A 36 -15.11 25.58 -3.60
N ILE A 37 -14.78 25.00 -2.45
CA ILE A 37 -14.71 25.71 -1.17
C ILE A 37 -13.64 26.81 -1.24
N ALA A 38 -12.44 26.48 -1.75
CA ALA A 38 -11.36 27.44 -1.93
C ALA A 38 -11.80 28.64 -2.79
N GLY A 39 -12.43 28.38 -3.94
CA GLY A 39 -12.98 29.43 -4.80
C GLY A 39 -14.05 30.27 -4.12
N LYS A 40 -14.94 29.66 -3.33
CA LYS A 40 -16.00 30.37 -2.60
C LYS A 40 -15.47 31.25 -1.47
N LEU A 41 -14.40 30.80 -0.81
CA LEU A 41 -13.75 31.51 0.30
C LEU A 41 -12.66 32.49 -0.14
N ALA A 42 -12.33 32.54 -1.45
CA ALA A 42 -11.16 33.24 -1.98
C ALA A 42 -9.87 32.86 -1.22
N MET A 43 -9.72 31.58 -0.92
CA MET A 43 -8.57 31.01 -0.20
C MET A 43 -7.77 30.11 -1.15
N ASP A 44 -6.46 30.00 -0.93
CA ASP A 44 -5.66 29.05 -1.69
C ASP A 44 -6.13 27.59 -1.45
N PRO A 45 -6.29 26.76 -2.50
CA PRO A 45 -6.72 25.36 -2.37
C PRO A 45 -5.82 24.48 -1.49
N ALA A 46 -4.53 24.78 -1.37
CA ALA A 46 -3.62 24.09 -0.46
C ALA A 46 -3.94 24.45 1.00
N GLU A 47 -4.19 25.73 1.28
CA GLU A 47 -4.56 26.21 2.61
C GLU A 47 -5.90 25.65 3.10
N VAL A 48 -6.89 25.53 2.20
CA VAL A 48 -8.15 24.85 2.53
C VAL A 48 -7.91 23.41 2.98
N ARG A 49 -7.03 22.68 2.29
CA ARG A 49 -6.68 21.30 2.65
C ARG A 49 -5.96 21.23 3.98
N ARG A 50 -4.92 22.06 4.20
CA ARG A 50 -4.19 22.13 5.49
C ARG A 50 -5.14 22.31 6.66
N LYS A 51 -6.04 23.28 6.59
CA LYS A 51 -6.99 23.58 7.67
C LYS A 51 -7.94 22.43 8.02
N ASN A 52 -8.08 21.44 7.14
CA ASN A 52 -8.99 20.31 7.30
C ASN A 52 -8.28 18.95 7.40
N PHE A 53 -6.95 18.91 7.38
CA PHE A 53 -6.22 17.67 7.57
C PHE A 53 -6.37 17.13 8.99
N ILE A 54 -6.37 15.80 9.08
CA ILE A 54 -6.21 15.11 10.36
C ILE A 54 -4.75 15.33 10.79
N PRO A 55 -4.49 15.88 11.99
CA PRO A 55 -3.13 16.11 12.45
C PRO A 55 -2.43 14.77 12.70
N SER A 56 -1.11 14.74 12.53
CA SER A 56 -0.32 13.50 12.56
C SER A 56 -0.31 12.80 13.93
N ASP A 57 -0.57 13.53 15.01
CA ASP A 57 -0.68 13.03 16.38
C ASP A 57 -2.06 12.46 16.73
N ALA A 58 -3.07 12.63 15.85
CA ALA A 58 -4.40 12.06 16.04
C ALA A 58 -4.54 10.62 15.52
N PHE A 59 -3.50 10.04 14.93
CA PHE A 59 -3.51 8.65 14.47
C PHE A 59 -3.21 7.67 15.62
N PRO A 60 -3.86 6.49 15.66
CA PRO A 60 -4.86 6.02 14.69
C PRO A 60 -6.21 6.75 14.84
N TYR A 61 -6.75 7.22 13.72
CA TYR A 61 -7.89 8.15 13.69
C TYR A 61 -9.19 7.44 13.27
N MET A 62 -10.21 7.47 14.13
CA MET A 62 -11.55 6.98 13.76
C MET A 62 -12.32 8.06 13.02
N ASN A 63 -12.56 7.85 11.73
CA ASN A 63 -13.33 8.78 10.93
C ASN A 63 -14.84 8.68 11.19
N THR A 64 -15.58 9.68 10.70
CA THR A 64 -17.04 9.79 10.85
C THR A 64 -17.84 8.65 10.19
N PHE A 65 -17.18 7.85 9.34
CA PHE A 65 -17.75 6.68 8.67
C PHE A 65 -17.43 5.36 9.41
N GLY A 66 -16.89 5.43 10.62
CA GLY A 66 -16.54 4.25 11.42
C GLY A 66 -15.35 3.46 10.85
N ARG A 67 -14.46 4.13 10.11
CA ARG A 67 -13.19 3.56 9.64
C ARG A 67 -12.04 4.15 10.44
N GLN A 68 -11.19 3.27 10.96
CA GLN A 68 -9.94 3.66 11.57
C GLN A 68 -8.87 3.80 10.48
N TYR A 69 -8.25 4.98 10.41
CA TYR A 69 -7.01 5.18 9.66
C TYR A 69 -5.85 4.82 10.59
N ASP A 70 -4.86 4.13 10.04
CA ASP A 70 -3.73 3.58 10.77
C ASP A 70 -2.71 4.66 11.13
N THR A 71 -2.17 5.34 10.13
CA THR A 71 -1.16 6.40 10.27
C THR A 71 -1.33 7.48 9.21
N GLY A 72 -0.73 8.65 9.42
CA GLY A 72 -0.74 9.72 8.42
C GLY A 72 0.08 10.92 8.84
N ASN A 73 0.81 11.51 7.88
CA ASN A 73 1.43 12.83 8.03
C ASN A 73 1.20 13.64 6.76
N TYR A 74 -0.01 14.20 6.66
CA TYR A 74 -0.53 14.78 5.42
C TYR A 74 0.08 16.15 5.11
N GLU A 75 0.39 16.94 6.14
CA GLU A 75 1.03 18.25 5.96
C GLU A 75 2.42 18.09 5.34
N VAL A 76 3.26 17.20 5.88
CA VAL A 76 4.59 16.94 5.32
C VAL A 76 4.53 16.45 3.87
N ALA A 77 3.56 15.59 3.54
CA ALA A 77 3.36 15.12 2.17
C ALA A 77 2.93 16.26 1.23
N LEU A 78 2.03 17.14 1.69
CA LEU A 78 1.60 18.32 0.94
C LEU A 78 2.76 19.30 0.75
N ASP A 79 3.48 19.65 1.82
CA ASP A 79 4.65 20.54 1.78
C ASP A 79 5.64 20.09 0.73
N ARG A 80 6.01 18.80 0.78
CA ARG A 80 6.98 18.25 -0.17
C ARG A 80 6.47 18.31 -1.62
N ALA A 81 5.19 18.06 -1.84
CA ALA A 81 4.60 18.13 -3.17
C ALA A 81 4.57 19.57 -3.72
N LEU A 82 4.23 20.56 -2.88
CA LEU A 82 4.21 21.97 -3.27
C LEU A 82 5.61 22.50 -3.56
N GLU A 83 6.59 22.13 -2.73
CA GLU A 83 8.01 22.47 -2.93
C GLU A 83 8.53 21.90 -4.25
N LEU A 84 8.34 20.60 -4.50
CA LEU A 84 8.80 19.93 -5.73
C LEU A 84 8.16 20.51 -6.99
N ALA A 85 6.93 21.02 -6.88
CA ALA A 85 6.22 21.65 -7.98
C ALA A 85 6.63 23.11 -8.21
N GLY A 86 7.31 23.76 -7.26
CA GLY A 86 7.49 25.22 -7.27
C GLY A 86 6.13 25.93 -7.22
N TYR A 87 5.25 25.52 -6.30
CA TYR A 87 3.84 25.92 -6.31
C TYR A 87 3.62 27.45 -6.28
N ASP A 88 4.41 28.18 -5.50
CA ASP A 88 4.31 29.64 -5.42
C ASP A 88 4.69 30.29 -6.76
N ASP A 89 5.78 29.84 -7.39
CA ASP A 89 6.19 30.29 -8.73
C ASP A 89 5.10 29.98 -9.78
N LEU A 90 4.48 28.79 -9.70
CA LEU A 90 3.36 28.42 -10.57
C LEU A 90 2.15 29.34 -10.37
N ARG A 91 1.89 29.79 -9.14
CA ARG A 91 0.79 30.71 -8.83
C ARG A 91 1.06 32.11 -9.40
N GLU A 92 2.28 32.62 -9.27
CA GLU A 92 2.70 33.88 -9.88
C GLU A 92 2.61 33.82 -11.42
N GLU A 93 3.10 32.73 -12.02
CA GLU A 93 3.04 32.50 -13.46
C GLU A 93 1.60 32.41 -13.97
N GLN A 94 0.72 31.71 -13.23
CA GLN A 94 -0.71 31.63 -13.55
C GLN A 94 -1.34 33.03 -13.63
N GLN A 95 -0.97 33.94 -12.72
CA GLN A 95 -1.47 35.31 -12.73
C GLN A 95 -0.94 36.08 -13.95
N ARG A 96 0.38 36.00 -14.22
CA ARG A 96 1.02 36.67 -15.35
C ARG A 96 0.47 36.23 -16.70
N LEU A 97 0.20 34.93 -16.87
CA LEU A 97 -0.38 34.38 -18.10
C LEU A 97 -1.84 34.80 -18.29
N ARG A 98 -2.60 34.94 -17.20
CA ARG A 98 -3.98 35.42 -17.26
C ARG A 98 -4.08 36.84 -17.83
N GLU A 99 -3.12 37.72 -17.53
CA GLU A 99 -3.05 39.07 -18.11
C GLU A 99 -2.83 39.06 -19.64
N GLN A 100 -2.22 38.00 -20.15
CA GLN A 100 -2.02 37.76 -21.59
C GLN A 100 -3.18 37.01 -22.25
N GLY A 101 -4.27 36.75 -21.51
CA GLY A 101 -5.42 35.97 -22.00
C GLY A 101 -5.18 34.46 -22.06
N ILE A 102 -4.11 33.95 -21.45
CA ILE A 102 -3.78 32.52 -21.41
C ILE A 102 -4.30 31.92 -20.10
N LEU A 103 -5.02 30.80 -20.21
CA LEU A 103 -5.58 30.07 -19.05
C LEU A 103 -4.65 28.93 -18.64
N MET A 104 -4.00 29.07 -17.49
CA MET A 104 -3.20 28.03 -16.85
C MET A 104 -3.93 27.45 -15.63
N GLY A 105 -4.01 26.12 -15.54
CA GLY A 105 -4.59 25.41 -14.40
C GLY A 105 -3.52 24.76 -13.53
N ILE A 106 -3.67 24.82 -12.22
CA ILE A 106 -2.83 24.12 -11.24
C ILE A 106 -3.76 23.15 -10.49
N GLY A 107 -3.58 21.86 -10.73
CA GLY A 107 -4.38 20.81 -10.10
C GLY A 107 -3.72 20.32 -8.82
N LEU A 108 -4.46 20.29 -7.72
CA LEU A 108 -4.03 19.73 -6.44
C LEU A 108 -5.00 18.62 -6.04
N ALA A 109 -4.46 17.49 -5.59
CA ALA A 109 -5.25 16.40 -5.05
C ALA A 109 -4.51 15.72 -3.89
N THR A 110 -5.16 15.60 -2.74
CA THR A 110 -4.72 14.75 -1.63
C THR A 110 -5.75 13.66 -1.40
N ASN A 111 -5.29 12.43 -1.20
CA ASN A 111 -6.19 11.28 -1.07
C ASN A 111 -5.67 10.32 -0.02
N VAL A 112 -6.60 9.80 0.78
CA VAL A 112 -6.36 8.66 1.67
C VAL A 112 -6.92 7.43 0.97
N ASP A 113 -6.03 6.52 0.55
CA ASP A 113 -6.44 5.28 -0.08
C ASP A 113 -6.46 4.13 0.93
N ARG A 114 -7.49 3.29 0.85
CA ARG A 114 -7.55 2.05 1.61
C ARG A 114 -6.96 0.93 0.77
N SER A 115 -5.78 0.48 1.15
CA SER A 115 -5.10 -0.70 0.61
C SER A 115 -5.27 -1.90 1.55
N GLY A 116 -4.57 -3.02 1.28
CA GLY A 116 -4.40 -4.05 2.29
C GLY A 116 -5.67 -4.74 2.77
N TYR A 117 -6.62 -5.03 1.86
CA TYR A 117 -7.85 -5.75 2.22
C TYR A 117 -7.51 -7.18 2.72
N GLY A 118 -7.27 -7.29 4.03
CA GLY A 118 -7.00 -8.52 4.77
C GLY A 118 -8.28 -9.08 5.40
N PRO A 119 -8.39 -9.20 6.73
CA PRO A 119 -9.49 -9.93 7.36
C PRO A 119 -10.88 -9.36 6.99
N PRO A 120 -11.90 -10.23 6.89
CA PRO A 120 -13.28 -9.78 6.71
C PRO A 120 -13.64 -8.82 7.86
N SER A 121 -14.34 -7.74 7.52
CA SER A 121 -14.80 -6.76 8.50
C SER A 121 -16.31 -6.61 8.39
N ARG A 122 -16.94 -6.08 9.43
CA ARG A 122 -18.40 -5.79 9.46
C ARG A 122 -18.91 -5.01 8.25
N ILE A 123 -18.01 -4.30 7.56
CA ILE A 123 -18.34 -3.39 6.46
C ILE A 123 -17.54 -3.78 5.18
N SER A 124 -17.01 -5.01 5.09
CA SER A 124 -16.41 -5.57 3.88
C SER A 124 -16.41 -7.10 3.94
N ALA A 125 -17.34 -7.71 3.22
CA ALA A 125 -17.35 -9.16 2.95
C ALA A 125 -16.22 -9.59 2.01
N ARG A 126 -15.52 -8.64 1.37
CA ARG A 126 -14.43 -8.87 0.41
C ARG A 126 -13.05 -8.98 1.08
N GLY A 127 -13.00 -9.43 2.32
CA GLY A 127 -11.75 -9.74 3.01
C GLY A 127 -11.16 -11.09 2.58
N GLY A 128 -10.26 -11.60 3.41
CA GLY A 128 -9.61 -12.91 3.29
C GLY A 128 -8.11 -12.81 3.58
N TYR A 129 -7.45 -13.96 3.59
CA TYR A 129 -6.03 -14.07 3.91
C TYR A 129 -5.17 -14.13 2.65
N GLU A 130 -3.86 -14.06 2.82
CA GLU A 130 -2.91 -14.66 1.88
C GLU A 130 -2.10 -15.69 2.62
N SER A 131 -1.46 -16.55 1.84
CA SER A 131 -0.60 -17.61 2.33
C SER A 131 0.76 -17.52 1.65
N ALA A 132 1.76 -18.02 2.37
CA ALA A 132 3.10 -18.19 1.84
C ALA A 132 3.72 -19.47 2.40
N VAL A 133 4.60 -20.07 1.61
CA VAL A 133 5.49 -21.16 2.05
C VAL A 133 6.90 -20.72 1.70
N VAL A 134 7.84 -20.88 2.63
CA VAL A 134 9.25 -20.59 2.40
C VAL A 134 10.04 -21.86 2.71
N ARG A 135 10.83 -22.32 1.75
CA ARG A 135 11.64 -23.53 1.85
C ARG A 135 13.09 -23.21 1.51
N VAL A 136 13.99 -23.54 2.43
CA VAL A 136 15.43 -23.50 2.19
C VAL A 136 15.83 -24.84 1.60
N GLU A 137 16.45 -24.81 0.43
CA GLU A 137 16.94 -25.98 -0.28
C GLU A 137 18.31 -26.43 0.28
N PRO A 138 18.73 -27.69 0.07
CA PRO A 138 20.01 -28.19 0.60
C PRO A 138 21.25 -27.38 0.16
N THR A 139 21.14 -26.64 -0.95
CA THR A 139 22.20 -25.76 -1.47
C THR A 139 22.27 -24.40 -0.77
N GLY A 140 21.31 -24.06 0.09
CA GLY A 140 21.16 -22.74 0.71
C GLY A 140 20.29 -21.77 -0.09
N LYS A 141 19.91 -22.12 -1.33
CA LYS A 141 18.91 -21.37 -2.11
C LYS A 141 17.52 -21.46 -1.44
N VAL A 142 16.64 -20.53 -1.78
CA VAL A 142 15.31 -20.43 -1.15
C VAL A 142 14.22 -20.45 -2.21
N THR A 143 13.28 -21.39 -2.11
CA THR A 143 12.02 -21.36 -2.85
C THR A 143 10.94 -20.77 -1.96
N ALA A 144 10.38 -19.64 -2.39
CA ALA A 144 9.22 -19.00 -1.79
C ALA A 144 7.99 -19.22 -2.65
N MET A 145 6.85 -19.56 -2.06
CA MET A 145 5.59 -19.75 -2.75
C MET A 145 4.57 -18.76 -2.17
N THR A 146 3.75 -18.16 -3.03
CA THR A 146 2.73 -17.20 -2.59
C THR A 146 1.36 -17.49 -3.19
N GLY A 147 0.31 -17.24 -2.40
CA GLY A 147 -1.07 -17.22 -2.89
C GLY A 147 -1.40 -15.98 -3.73
N SER A 148 -0.55 -14.96 -3.75
CA SER A 148 -0.71 -13.80 -4.63
C SER A 148 -0.34 -14.15 -6.07
N SER A 149 -1.14 -13.70 -7.04
CA SER A 149 -0.86 -13.92 -8.47
C SER A 149 -0.51 -12.59 -9.15
N PRO A 150 0.75 -12.32 -9.49
CA PRO A 150 1.12 -11.10 -10.18
C PRO A 150 0.67 -11.01 -11.63
N HIS A 151 0.55 -9.76 -12.09
CA HIS A 151 0.15 -9.38 -13.44
C HIS A 151 0.85 -8.07 -13.86
N GLY A 152 2.12 -7.90 -13.49
CA GLY A 152 2.98 -6.78 -13.94
C GLY A 152 3.52 -5.83 -12.86
N GLN A 153 3.20 -6.05 -11.58
CA GLN A 153 3.59 -5.16 -10.48
C GLN A 153 4.96 -5.46 -9.85
N GLY A 154 5.75 -6.37 -10.42
CA GLY A 154 7.11 -6.69 -9.94
C GLY A 154 7.17 -7.49 -8.63
N MET A 155 6.22 -8.41 -8.40
CA MET A 155 6.22 -9.22 -7.17
C MET A 155 7.36 -10.20 -7.07
N GLU A 156 7.82 -10.79 -8.17
CA GLU A 156 9.00 -11.66 -8.16
C GLU A 156 10.17 -10.99 -7.45
N THR A 157 10.46 -9.75 -7.82
CA THR A 157 11.51 -8.95 -7.19
C THR A 157 11.16 -8.54 -5.76
N THR A 158 10.02 -7.88 -5.57
CA THR A 158 9.70 -7.26 -4.26
C THR A 158 9.42 -8.28 -3.16
N PHE A 159 8.86 -9.44 -3.49
CA PHE A 159 8.69 -10.54 -2.55
C PHE A 159 10.01 -11.29 -2.32
N GLY A 160 10.84 -11.42 -3.36
CA GLY A 160 12.21 -11.92 -3.23
C GLY A 160 13.02 -11.09 -2.24
N GLN A 161 12.91 -9.76 -2.28
CA GLN A 161 13.56 -8.85 -1.32
C GLN A 161 13.12 -9.13 0.13
N ILE A 162 11.82 -9.32 0.39
CA ILE A 162 11.32 -9.63 1.73
C ILE A 162 11.95 -10.91 2.29
N VAL A 163 12.02 -11.95 1.46
CA VAL A 163 12.60 -13.25 1.86
C VAL A 163 14.11 -13.15 2.04
N SER A 164 14.79 -12.45 1.12
CA SER A 164 16.23 -12.17 1.17
C SER A 164 16.59 -11.44 2.47
N ASP A 165 15.93 -10.31 2.78
CA ASP A 165 16.18 -9.53 4.00
C ASP A 165 15.93 -10.35 5.28
N LYS A 166 14.93 -11.23 5.27
CA LYS A 166 14.61 -12.05 6.44
C LYS A 166 15.59 -13.20 6.67
N LEU A 167 16.18 -13.76 5.61
CA LEU A 167 17.05 -14.94 5.68
C LEU A 167 18.54 -14.63 5.46
N GLY A 168 18.87 -13.41 5.04
CA GLY A 168 20.25 -12.98 4.75
C GLY A 168 20.84 -13.64 3.49
N VAL A 169 20.03 -14.29 2.65
CA VAL A 169 20.51 -14.87 1.38
C VAL A 169 20.51 -13.82 0.27
N PRO A 170 21.41 -13.90 -0.72
CA PRO A 170 21.34 -13.06 -1.91
C PRO A 170 19.97 -13.18 -2.61
N ILE A 171 19.45 -12.07 -3.16
CA ILE A 171 18.13 -12.09 -3.79
C ILE A 171 18.09 -13.02 -5.01
N GLU A 172 19.20 -13.17 -5.72
CA GLU A 172 19.37 -14.11 -6.84
C GLU A 172 19.29 -15.59 -6.41
N ASP A 173 19.38 -15.86 -5.12
CA ASP A 173 19.18 -17.19 -4.53
C ASP A 173 17.74 -17.41 -4.06
N VAL A 174 16.85 -16.43 -4.26
CA VAL A 174 15.42 -16.55 -3.95
C VAL A 174 14.62 -16.74 -5.24
N GLU A 175 13.94 -17.87 -5.35
CA GLU A 175 12.97 -18.16 -6.40
C GLU A 175 11.54 -18.01 -5.86
N LEU A 176 10.71 -17.21 -6.53
CA LEU A 176 9.30 -17.04 -6.19
C LEU A 176 8.40 -17.86 -7.14
N LEU A 177 7.60 -18.76 -6.58
CA LEU A 177 6.56 -19.50 -7.29
C LEU A 177 5.17 -18.90 -6.99
N TYR A 178 4.38 -18.71 -8.03
CA TYR A 178 3.03 -18.15 -7.97
C TYR A 178 2.16 -18.69 -9.11
N GLY A 179 0.83 -18.55 -8.99
CA GLY A 179 -0.13 -18.76 -10.08
C GLY A 179 -0.51 -20.21 -10.38
N ASP A 180 0.39 -21.19 -10.25
CA ASP A 180 0.06 -22.61 -10.39
C ASP A 180 -0.56 -23.17 -9.10
N THR A 181 -1.89 -23.35 -9.10
CA THR A 181 -2.66 -23.84 -7.95
C THR A 181 -2.33 -25.26 -7.50
N SER A 182 -1.59 -26.04 -8.31
CA SER A 182 -1.08 -27.35 -7.90
C SER A 182 0.21 -27.26 -7.08
N VAL A 183 0.91 -26.11 -7.16
CA VAL A 183 2.21 -25.88 -6.53
C VAL A 183 2.10 -24.92 -5.35
N VAL A 184 1.30 -23.85 -5.49
CA VAL A 184 1.29 -22.75 -4.52
C VAL A 184 0.14 -22.88 -3.52
N PRO A 185 0.31 -22.36 -2.28
CA PRO A 185 -0.76 -22.42 -1.29
C PRO A 185 -1.95 -21.57 -1.71
N TYR A 186 -3.14 -21.93 -1.23
CA TYR A 186 -4.36 -21.18 -1.53
C TYR A 186 -4.27 -19.74 -1.04
N GLY A 187 -4.56 -18.79 -1.94
CA GLY A 187 -4.66 -17.36 -1.64
C GLY A 187 -5.91 -16.75 -2.25
N VAL A 188 -6.27 -15.57 -1.76
CA VAL A 188 -7.32 -14.72 -2.35
C VAL A 188 -6.81 -14.03 -3.61
N GLY A 189 -5.49 -13.95 -3.79
CA GLY A 189 -4.85 -13.40 -4.97
C GLY A 189 -4.70 -11.88 -4.94
N THR A 190 -4.25 -11.36 -6.08
CA THR A 190 -3.90 -9.94 -6.27
C THR A 190 -5.12 -9.11 -6.64
N ARG A 191 -5.49 -8.18 -5.75
CA ARG A 191 -6.50 -7.14 -5.97
C ARG A 191 -6.40 -6.07 -4.89
N ALA A 192 -7.09 -4.94 -5.06
CA ALA A 192 -7.30 -3.94 -4.00
C ALA A 192 -6.03 -3.53 -3.24
N SER A 193 -4.90 -3.44 -3.95
CA SER A 193 -3.57 -3.10 -3.41
C SER A 193 -3.19 -3.91 -2.16
N ARG A 194 -3.62 -5.19 -2.09
CA ARG A 194 -3.47 -6.01 -0.88
C ARG A 194 -2.21 -6.86 -0.85
N SER A 195 -1.62 -7.14 -2.00
CA SER A 195 -0.65 -8.23 -2.11
C SER A 195 0.63 -7.98 -1.31
N LEU A 196 1.17 -6.75 -1.27
CA LEU A 196 2.32 -6.46 -0.40
C LEU A 196 1.93 -6.54 1.09
N VAL A 197 0.81 -5.89 1.45
CA VAL A 197 0.36 -5.78 2.85
C VAL A 197 -0.05 -7.14 3.43
N VAL A 198 -0.66 -8.03 2.64
CA VAL A 198 -1.16 -9.32 3.13
C VAL A 198 -0.26 -10.47 2.68
N GLY A 199 0.07 -10.54 1.39
CA GLY A 199 0.94 -11.59 0.83
C GLY A 199 2.42 -11.40 1.20
N GLY A 200 2.93 -10.17 1.14
CA GLY A 200 4.27 -9.84 1.61
C GLY A 200 4.43 -10.07 3.10
N SER A 201 3.43 -9.74 3.92
CA SER A 201 3.42 -10.09 5.35
C SER A 201 3.40 -11.61 5.57
N ALA A 202 2.63 -12.39 4.79
CA ALA A 202 2.65 -13.84 4.90
C ALA A 202 4.05 -14.42 4.60
N LEU A 203 4.74 -13.89 3.60
CA LEU A 203 6.14 -14.27 3.30
C LEU A 203 7.10 -13.86 4.42
N ALA A 204 6.94 -12.67 4.99
CA ALA A 204 7.76 -12.21 6.10
C ALA A 204 7.61 -13.12 7.33
N GLU A 205 6.37 -13.52 7.66
CA GLU A 205 6.08 -14.44 8.76
C GLU A 205 6.62 -15.85 8.48
N ALA A 206 6.41 -16.40 7.27
CA ALA A 206 6.94 -17.71 6.90
C ALA A 206 8.48 -17.73 6.93
N SER A 207 9.12 -16.67 6.45
CA SER A 207 10.59 -16.52 6.51
C SER A 207 11.08 -16.41 7.96
N GLN A 208 10.33 -15.73 8.83
CA GLN A 208 10.67 -15.62 10.25
C GLN A 208 10.64 -16.98 10.95
N VAL A 209 9.67 -17.86 10.62
CA VAL A 209 9.63 -19.23 11.15
C VAL A 209 10.87 -20.03 10.74
N VAL A 210 11.27 -19.93 9.46
CA VAL A 210 12.51 -20.55 8.95
C VAL A 210 13.73 -20.00 9.69
N ARG A 211 13.85 -18.67 9.80
CA ARG A 211 14.96 -18.00 10.51
C ARG A 211 15.09 -18.52 11.93
N GLN A 212 13.99 -18.58 12.69
CA GLN A 212 14.04 -19.02 14.08
C GLN A 212 14.50 -20.47 14.23
N LYS A 213 14.06 -21.36 13.34
CA LYS A 213 14.55 -22.74 13.32
C LYS A 213 16.05 -22.80 13.01
N ALA A 214 16.52 -21.99 12.06
CA ALA A 214 17.92 -21.96 11.69
C ALA A 214 18.82 -21.44 12.84
N LEU A 215 18.39 -20.40 13.55
CA LEU A 215 19.08 -19.89 14.74
C LEU A 215 19.21 -20.96 15.84
N GLN A 216 18.16 -21.75 16.07
CA GLN A 216 18.20 -22.86 17.03
C GLN A 216 19.22 -23.93 16.64
N ILE A 217 19.26 -24.32 15.36
CA ILE A 217 20.22 -25.30 14.85
C ILE A 217 21.65 -24.76 14.96
N ALA A 218 21.88 -23.50 14.59
CA ALA A 218 23.19 -22.87 14.69
C ALA A 218 23.67 -22.78 16.13
N ALA A 219 22.81 -22.42 17.07
CA ALA A 219 23.12 -22.37 18.50
C ALA A 219 23.58 -23.72 19.04
N GLU A 220 22.92 -24.81 18.64
CA GLU A 220 23.32 -26.18 19.02
C GLU A 220 24.70 -26.53 18.46
N LEU A 221 24.98 -26.19 17.19
CA LEU A 221 26.27 -26.44 16.55
C LEU A 221 27.41 -25.61 17.18
N LEU A 222 27.13 -24.36 17.54
CA LEU A 222 28.07 -23.43 18.17
C LEU A 222 28.21 -23.64 19.69
N ARG A 223 27.34 -24.47 20.28
CA ARG A 223 27.26 -24.74 21.74
C ARG A 223 27.06 -23.47 22.57
N VAL A 224 26.16 -22.60 22.12
CA VAL A 224 25.76 -21.38 22.82
C VAL A 224 24.24 -21.32 22.97
N GLU A 225 23.74 -20.43 23.82
CA GLU A 225 22.31 -20.13 23.90
C GLU A 225 21.82 -19.48 22.60
N ALA A 226 20.59 -19.82 22.15
CA ALA A 226 20.03 -19.27 20.92
C ALA A 226 19.90 -17.74 20.93
N SER A 227 19.75 -17.13 22.11
CA SER A 227 19.74 -15.67 22.27
C SER A 227 21.08 -14.99 21.98
N HIS A 228 22.18 -15.75 21.87
CA HIS A 228 23.51 -15.24 21.52
C HIS A 228 23.86 -15.43 20.04
N VAL A 229 22.95 -16.00 19.23
CA VAL A 229 23.15 -16.21 17.80
C VAL A 229 22.29 -15.21 17.04
N THR A 230 22.89 -14.54 16.06
CA THR A 230 22.17 -13.69 15.10
C THR A 230 22.23 -14.34 13.72
N LEU A 231 21.46 -13.81 12.76
CA LEU A 231 21.60 -14.19 11.35
C LEU A 231 21.73 -12.90 10.57
N GLU A 232 22.92 -12.68 10.01
CA GLU A 232 23.30 -11.48 9.26
C GLU A 232 24.10 -11.91 8.04
N ASP A 233 23.74 -11.39 6.86
CA ASP A 233 24.41 -11.69 5.59
C ASP A 233 24.66 -13.19 5.34
N GLY A 234 23.67 -14.01 5.72
CA GLY A 234 23.69 -15.47 5.52
C GLY A 234 24.59 -16.23 6.50
N LYS A 235 25.03 -15.60 7.59
CA LYS A 235 25.93 -16.17 8.60
C LYS A 235 25.34 -16.08 10.00
N PHE A 236 25.70 -17.08 10.83
CA PHE A 236 25.29 -17.24 12.22
C PHE A 236 26.39 -16.85 13.19
#